data_AF-A0A0S7X147-F1
#
_entry.id   AF-A0A0S7X147-F1
#
_cell.length_a   1.000
_cell.length_b   1.000
_cell.length_c   1.000
_cell.angle_alpha   90.00
_cell.angle_beta   90.00
_cell.angle_gamma   90.00
#
_symmetry.space_group_name_H-M   'P 1'
#
loop_
_entity.id
_entity.type
_entity.pdbx_description
1 polymer ?
#
loop_
_entity_poly.entity_id
_entity_poly.type
_entity_poly.pdbx_seq_one_letter_code
_entity_poly.pdbx_strand_id
1 'polypeptide(L)'
;MKKNLFFLLSLFLGLILFALALSKIGLESIFSAVSAFSLARFVFILIIGFLGVLVSTWRWKIIIQSRHSSKLPFLKILKAKMIGLTINYLTPIVFVGGEPVRAYSLKQETAVPLSKGAASIVIDAVIHLSVIFLFFLIGLLFLFSYFIPPIGFLFLIAGFVIFSFFLFYVFYSKTFNGSSKEKGFFNFFIDILGLNKIKAIRKIEEGINNVEQDISYFFKKQRKQILESSFSLSSVRKIRLLFERAQLSW
;
A
#
# COMPACT_ATOMS: atom_id res chain seq x y z
N MET A 1 3.33 19.76 30.35
CA MET A 1 2.15 19.39 31.18
C MET A 1 0.92 19.04 30.34
N LYS A 2 0.43 19.91 29.42
CA LYS A 2 -0.78 19.62 28.61
C LYS A 2 -0.73 18.36 27.71
N LYS A 3 0.43 18.04 27.10
CA LYS A 3 0.60 16.84 26.26
C LYS A 3 0.52 15.52 27.05
N ASN A 4 1.08 15.50 28.26
CA ASN A 4 1.03 14.32 29.14
C ASN A 4 -0.39 14.10 29.68
N LEU A 5 -1.13 15.18 29.97
CA LEU A 5 -2.54 15.10 30.39
C LEU A 5 -3.42 14.53 29.28
N PHE A 6 -3.25 14.97 28.02
CA PHE A 6 -3.99 14.42 26.89
C PHE A 6 -3.70 12.94 26.66
N PHE A 7 -2.41 12.55 26.73
CA PHE A 7 -2.02 11.14 26.63
C PHE A 7 -2.67 10.30 27.75
N LEU A 8 -2.59 10.75 29.00
CA LEU A 8 -3.20 10.05 30.14
C LEU A 8 -4.72 9.95 30.02
N LEU A 9 -5.40 11.01 29.57
CA LEU A 9 -6.84 10.99 29.31
C LEU A 9 -7.20 10.00 28.19
N SER A 10 -6.44 9.97 27.09
CA SER A 10 -6.67 9.01 26.01
C SER A 10 -6.42 7.57 26.45
N LEU A 11 -5.41 7.34 27.30
CA LEU A 11 -5.09 6.03 27.86
C LEU A 11 -6.22 5.58 28.79
N PHE A 12 -6.69 6.45 29.67
CA PHE A 12 -7.77 6.16 30.61
C PHE A 12 -9.09 5.88 29.87
N LEU A 13 -9.42 6.69 28.87
CA LEU A 13 -10.57 6.45 28.00
C LEU A 13 -10.44 5.11 27.26
N GLY A 14 -9.26 4.80 26.72
CA GLY A 14 -8.97 3.52 26.08
C GLY A 14 -9.15 2.33 27.02
N LEU A 15 -8.67 2.44 28.26
CA LEU A 15 -8.84 1.42 29.30
C LEU A 15 -10.31 1.24 29.69
N ILE A 16 -11.08 2.34 29.82
CA ILE A 16 -12.53 2.27 30.08
C ILE A 16 -13.23 1.55 28.93
N LEU A 17 -12.97 1.95 27.67
CA LEU A 17 -13.57 1.31 26.50
C LEU A 17 -13.19 -0.17 26.42
N PHE A 18 -11.94 -0.51 26.71
CA PHE A 18 -11.46 -1.89 26.75
C PHE A 18 -12.15 -2.71 27.86
N ALA A 19 -12.29 -2.16 29.07
CA ALA A 19 -12.99 -2.78 30.17
C ALA A 19 -14.48 -2.99 29.87
N LEU A 20 -15.14 -2.00 29.24
CA LEU A 20 -16.53 -2.12 28.79
C LEU A 20 -16.69 -3.17 27.68
N ALA A 21 -15.73 -3.27 26.76
CA ALA A 21 -15.73 -4.31 25.74
C ALA A 21 -15.57 -5.69 26.37
N LEU A 22 -14.63 -5.85 27.31
CA LEU A 22 -14.41 -7.08 28.08
C LEU A 22 -15.64 -7.47 28.90
N SER A 23 -16.31 -6.51 29.54
CA SER A 23 -17.51 -6.79 30.33
C SER A 23 -18.69 -7.19 29.46
N LYS A 24 -18.81 -6.65 28.24
CA LYS A 24 -19.88 -7.03 27.30
C LYS A 24 -19.63 -8.36 26.61
N ILE A 25 -18.39 -8.65 26.23
CA ILE A 25 -18.02 -9.87 25.50
C ILE A 25 -17.88 -11.05 26.47
N GLY A 26 -17.37 -10.80 27.68
CA GLY A 26 -17.00 -11.81 28.66
C GLY A 26 -15.64 -12.46 28.34
N LEU A 27 -14.78 -12.61 29.36
CA LEU A 27 -13.47 -13.27 29.20
C LEU A 27 -13.60 -14.74 28.75
N GLU A 28 -14.66 -15.41 29.18
CA GLU A 28 -14.95 -16.80 28.79
C GLU A 28 -15.20 -16.93 27.29
N SER A 29 -15.93 -15.98 26.68
CA SER A 29 -16.19 -15.96 25.23
C SER A 29 -14.88 -15.76 24.44
N ILE A 30 -13.97 -14.93 24.96
CA ILE A 30 -12.66 -14.72 24.33
C ILE A 30 -11.81 -15.99 24.43
N PHE A 31 -11.72 -16.58 25.62
CA PHE A 31 -10.91 -17.78 25.85
C PHE A 31 -11.45 -18.97 25.05
N SER A 32 -12.77 -19.18 25.02
CA SER A 32 -13.41 -20.22 24.22
C SER A 32 -13.19 -20.02 22.72
N ALA A 33 -13.26 -18.79 22.21
CA ALA A 33 -12.95 -18.48 20.81
C ALA A 33 -11.48 -18.77 20.47
N VAL A 34 -10.54 -18.42 21.36
CA VAL A 34 -9.11 -18.70 21.18
C VAL A 34 -8.84 -20.20 21.26
N SER A 35 -9.46 -20.93 22.19
CA SER A 35 -9.29 -22.38 22.33
C SER A 35 -9.93 -23.16 21.19
N ALA A 36 -11.01 -22.64 20.58
CA ALA A 36 -11.63 -23.21 19.39
C ALA A 36 -10.80 -22.95 18.11
N PHE A 37 -9.80 -22.06 18.19
CA PHE A 37 -8.95 -21.73 17.06
C PHE A 37 -7.88 -22.81 16.86
N SER A 38 -8.05 -23.65 15.83
CA SER A 38 -7.09 -24.73 15.59
C SER A 38 -5.74 -24.19 15.12
N LEU A 39 -4.66 -24.75 15.67
CA LEU A 39 -3.28 -24.41 15.27
C LEU A 39 -3.08 -24.57 13.75
N ALA A 40 -3.73 -25.55 13.13
CA ALA A 40 -3.70 -25.76 11.69
C ALA A 40 -4.29 -24.57 10.91
N ARG A 41 -5.44 -24.01 11.35
CA ARG A 41 -6.05 -22.81 10.72
C ARG A 41 -5.15 -21.59 10.90
N PHE A 42 -4.52 -21.45 12.07
CA PHE A 42 -3.57 -20.38 12.33
C PHE A 42 -2.37 -20.44 11.37
N VAL A 43 -1.73 -21.60 11.25
CA VAL A 43 -0.60 -21.82 10.34
C VAL A 43 -1.01 -21.59 8.89
N PHE A 44 -2.20 -22.03 8.49
CA PHE A 44 -2.72 -21.81 7.15
C PHE A 44 -2.88 -20.32 6.82
N ILE A 45 -3.42 -19.52 7.74
CA ILE A 45 -3.54 -18.05 7.59
C ILE A 45 -2.15 -17.41 7.47
N LEU A 46 -1.18 -17.84 8.28
CA LEU A 46 0.19 -17.36 8.20
C LEU A 46 0.83 -17.64 6.84
N ILE A 47 0.65 -18.86 6.32
CA ILE A 47 1.16 -19.25 4.99
C ILE A 47 0.55 -18.37 3.91
N ILE A 48 -0.77 -18.17 3.91
CA ILE A 48 -1.45 -17.31 2.92
C ILE A 48 -0.94 -15.87 3.01
N GLY A 49 -0.83 -15.32 4.23
CA GLY A 49 -0.31 -13.97 4.44
C GLY A 49 1.11 -13.82 3.92
N PHE A 50 1.98 -14.80 4.21
CA PHE A 50 3.36 -14.81 3.74
C PHE A 50 3.46 -14.92 2.21
N LEU A 51 2.65 -15.79 1.58
CA LEU A 51 2.56 -15.87 0.12
C LEU A 51 2.10 -14.54 -0.50
N GLY A 52 1.15 -13.85 0.12
CA GLY A 52 0.74 -12.50 -0.28
C GLY A 52 1.90 -11.49 -0.24
N VAL A 53 2.74 -11.54 0.79
CA VAL A 53 3.96 -10.72 0.88
C VAL A 53 4.93 -11.08 -0.25
N LEU A 54 5.14 -12.35 -0.55
CA LEU A 54 6.04 -12.77 -1.63
C LEU A 54 5.55 -12.28 -3.01
N VAL A 55 4.27 -12.46 -3.33
CA VAL A 55 3.68 -11.99 -4.59
C VAL A 55 3.78 -10.47 -4.69
N SER A 56 3.45 -9.76 -3.62
CA SER A 56 3.54 -8.30 -3.60
C SER A 56 5.00 -7.79 -3.68
N THR A 57 5.97 -8.56 -3.19
CA THR A 57 7.40 -8.27 -3.34
C THR A 57 7.84 -8.47 -4.79
N TRP A 58 7.34 -9.52 -5.44
CA TRP A 58 7.61 -9.81 -6.84
C TRP A 58 7.10 -8.70 -7.75
N ARG A 59 5.87 -8.24 -7.50
CA ARG A 59 5.27 -7.08 -8.17
C ARG A 59 6.14 -5.84 -8.00
N TRP A 60 6.54 -5.54 -6.77
CA TRP A 60 7.39 -4.38 -6.50
C TRP A 60 8.75 -4.47 -7.18
N LYS A 61 9.34 -5.67 -7.24
CA LYS A 61 10.58 -5.92 -7.99
C LYS A 61 10.45 -5.56 -9.46
N ILE A 62 9.32 -5.87 -10.11
CA ILE A 62 9.07 -5.52 -11.52
C ILE A 62 9.04 -4.00 -11.70
N ILE A 63 8.37 -3.28 -10.77
CA ILE A 63 8.29 -1.82 -10.78
C ILE A 63 9.68 -1.18 -10.63
N ILE A 64 10.54 -1.72 -9.76
CA ILE A 64 11.90 -1.21 -9.59
C ILE A 64 12.75 -1.51 -10.83
N GLN A 65 12.69 -2.75 -11.35
CA GLN A 65 13.50 -3.19 -12.49
C GLN A 65 13.12 -2.53 -13.81
N SER A 66 11.88 -2.06 -13.97
CA SER A 66 11.50 -1.32 -15.17
C SER A 66 12.24 0.02 -15.32
N ARG A 67 12.94 0.47 -14.27
CA ARG A 67 13.62 1.77 -14.22
C ARG A 67 15.09 1.70 -13.81
N HIS A 68 15.52 0.53 -13.38
CA HIS A 68 16.89 0.30 -12.95
C HIS A 68 17.39 -0.97 -13.63
N SER A 69 18.38 -0.79 -14.52
CA SER A 69 18.88 -1.84 -15.41
C SER A 69 19.61 -2.98 -14.71
N SER A 70 19.94 -2.83 -13.41
CA SER A 70 20.63 -3.85 -12.64
C SER A 70 19.69 -4.99 -12.23
N LYS A 71 20.16 -6.23 -12.34
CA LYS A 71 19.48 -7.39 -11.75
C LYS A 71 19.50 -7.26 -10.23
N LEU A 72 18.32 -7.04 -9.63
CA LEU A 72 18.19 -6.93 -8.17
C LEU A 72 17.83 -8.29 -7.56
N PRO A 73 18.58 -8.76 -6.54
CA PRO A 73 18.26 -10.00 -5.83
C PRO A 73 16.92 -9.85 -5.09
N PHE A 74 16.03 -10.84 -5.26
CA PHE A 74 14.68 -10.80 -4.68
C PHE A 74 14.72 -10.66 -3.14
N LEU A 75 15.64 -11.37 -2.49
CA LEU A 75 15.75 -11.40 -1.04
C LEU A 75 16.04 -10.02 -0.43
N LYS A 76 16.83 -9.19 -1.12
CA LYS A 76 17.12 -7.81 -0.68
C LYS A 76 15.89 -6.91 -0.75
N ILE A 77 15.08 -7.07 -1.80
CA ILE A 77 13.81 -6.36 -1.97
C ILE A 77 12.80 -6.83 -0.92
N LEU A 78 12.73 -8.15 -0.67
CA LEU A 78 11.89 -8.73 0.38
C LEU A 78 12.28 -8.17 1.76
N LYS A 79 13.57 -8.15 2.07
CA LYS A 79 14.10 -7.60 3.34
C LYS A 79 13.69 -6.14 3.53
N ALA A 80 13.90 -5.29 2.51
CA ALA A 80 13.49 -3.89 2.56
C ALA A 80 11.97 -3.74 2.77
N LYS A 81 11.15 -4.57 2.11
CA LYS A 81 9.70 -4.56 2.27
C LYS A 81 9.26 -5.01 3.67
N MET A 82 9.86 -6.06 4.21
CA MET A 82 9.59 -6.54 5.57
C MET A 82 9.90 -5.48 6.62
N ILE A 83 11.04 -4.78 6.50
CA ILE A 83 11.38 -3.66 7.40
C ILE A 83 10.29 -2.59 7.35
N GLY A 84 9.87 -2.17 6.14
CA GLY A 84 8.79 -1.20 5.97
C GLY A 84 7.48 -1.65 6.61
N LEU A 85 7.09 -2.91 6.39
CA LEU A 85 5.88 -3.50 6.97
C LEU A 85 5.95 -3.54 8.50
N THR A 86 7.07 -3.97 9.08
CA THR A 86 7.26 -4.00 10.52
C THR A 86 7.08 -2.61 11.13
N ILE A 87 7.67 -1.57 10.54
CA ILE A 87 7.48 -0.20 11.02
C ILE A 87 6.02 0.25 10.86
N ASN A 88 5.38 -0.02 9.72
CA ASN A 88 3.96 0.30 9.50
C ASN A 88 3.05 -0.32 10.58
N TYR A 89 3.33 -1.55 11.03
CA TYR A 89 2.55 -2.22 12.08
C TYR A 89 2.91 -1.77 13.51
N LEU A 90 4.12 -1.28 13.74
CA LEU A 90 4.54 -0.74 15.05
C LEU A 90 4.13 0.71 15.25
N THR A 91 4.03 1.49 14.17
CA THR A 91 3.69 2.92 14.26
C THR A 91 2.18 3.14 14.21
N PRO A 92 1.62 4.07 15.01
CA PRO A 92 0.20 4.43 14.97
C PRO A 92 -0.20 5.18 13.70
N ILE A 93 0.76 5.47 12.81
CA ILE A 93 0.54 6.10 11.50
C ILE A 93 0.45 4.97 10.47
N VAL A 94 -0.71 4.28 10.48
CA VAL A 94 -0.96 3.11 9.64
C VAL A 94 -0.68 3.44 8.17
N PHE A 95 0.06 2.57 7.49
CA PHE A 95 0.38 2.61 6.05
C PHE A 95 1.33 3.72 5.54
N VAL A 96 1.77 4.66 6.38
CA VAL A 96 2.65 5.77 5.92
C VAL A 96 3.95 5.87 6.72
N GLY A 97 3.98 5.40 7.98
CA GLY A 97 5.15 5.54 8.86
C GLY A 97 6.40 4.78 8.40
N GLY A 98 6.23 3.61 7.79
CA GLY A 98 7.30 2.70 7.39
C GLY A 98 7.80 2.88 5.96
N GLU A 99 7.08 3.60 5.10
CA GLU A 99 7.46 3.76 3.69
C GLU A 99 8.78 4.53 3.49
N PRO A 100 9.10 5.60 4.26
CA PRO A 100 10.42 6.23 4.19
C PRO A 100 11.55 5.28 4.58
N VAL A 101 11.31 4.44 5.60
CA VAL A 101 12.27 3.43 6.07
C VAL A 101 12.47 2.36 5.00
N ARG A 102 11.39 1.88 4.37
CA ARG A 102 11.45 0.95 3.24
C ARG A 102 12.29 1.50 2.08
N ALA A 103 12.10 2.77 1.72
CA ALA A 103 12.87 3.43 0.66
C ALA A 103 14.37 3.51 1.02
N TYR A 104 14.67 3.88 2.27
CA TYR A 104 16.03 3.93 2.78
C TYR A 104 16.69 2.55 2.83
N SER A 105 16.02 1.53 3.35
CA SER A 105 16.51 0.16 3.37
C SER A 105 16.76 -0.37 1.96
N LEU A 106 15.89 -0.06 0.99
CA LEU A 106 16.11 -0.43 -0.40
C LEU A 106 17.40 0.22 -0.94
N LYS A 107 17.64 1.50 -0.67
CA LYS A 107 18.88 2.18 -1.07
C LYS A 107 20.10 1.46 -0.50
N GLN A 108 20.10 1.13 0.79
CA GLN A 108 21.22 0.46 1.45
C GLN A 108 21.46 -0.96 0.90
N GLU A 109 20.40 -1.69 0.59
CA GLU A 109 20.50 -3.08 0.14
C GLU A 109 20.86 -3.19 -1.36
N THR A 110 20.34 -2.30 -2.21
CA THR A 110 20.39 -2.46 -3.68
C THR A 110 21.00 -1.28 -4.45
N ALA A 111 21.56 -0.28 -3.77
CA ALA A 111 22.12 0.95 -4.37
C ALA A 111 21.13 1.77 -5.23
N VAL A 112 19.85 1.47 -5.14
CA VAL A 112 18.79 2.21 -5.85
C VAL A 112 18.69 3.61 -5.24
N PRO A 113 18.74 4.69 -6.05
CA PRO A 113 18.59 6.05 -5.54
C PRO A 113 17.30 6.23 -4.74
N LEU A 114 17.36 7.01 -3.66
CA LEU A 114 16.24 7.18 -2.72
C LEU A 114 14.97 7.70 -3.43
N SER A 115 15.10 8.65 -4.35
CA SER A 115 13.98 9.20 -5.14
C SER A 115 13.30 8.10 -5.97
N LYS A 116 14.08 7.29 -6.68
CA LYS A 116 13.56 6.15 -7.47
C LYS A 116 12.91 5.10 -6.58
N GLY A 117 13.50 4.82 -5.42
CA GLY A 117 12.94 3.92 -4.42
C GLY A 117 11.58 4.41 -3.90
N ALA A 118 11.51 5.68 -3.49
CA ALA A 118 10.27 6.32 -3.04
C ALA A 118 9.19 6.36 -4.13
N ALA A 119 9.56 6.74 -5.37
CA ALA A 119 8.63 6.70 -6.51
C ALA A 119 8.12 5.28 -6.77
N SER A 120 8.97 4.26 -6.70
CA SER A 120 8.56 2.86 -6.88
C SER A 120 7.56 2.40 -5.82
N ILE A 121 7.67 2.90 -4.58
CA ILE A 121 6.75 2.60 -3.48
C ILE A 121 5.39 3.25 -3.75
N VAL A 122 5.36 4.51 -4.18
CA VAL A 122 4.09 5.18 -4.52
C VAL A 122 3.41 4.48 -5.69
N ILE A 123 4.16 4.10 -6.72
CA ILE A 123 3.64 3.32 -7.85
C ILE A 123 3.10 1.96 -7.36
N ASP A 124 3.84 1.26 -6.49
CA ASP A 124 3.42 0.00 -5.87
C ASP A 124 2.10 0.16 -5.10
N ALA A 125 1.93 1.27 -4.37
CA ALA A 125 0.72 1.58 -3.62
C ALA A 125 -0.46 1.93 -4.53
N VAL A 126 -0.27 2.77 -5.55
CA VAL A 126 -1.32 3.16 -6.49
C VAL A 126 -1.85 1.96 -7.26
N ILE A 127 -0.96 1.12 -7.78
CA ILE A 127 -1.36 -0.12 -8.48
C ILE A 127 -2.15 -1.04 -7.55
N HIS A 128 -1.70 -1.19 -6.30
CA HIS A 128 -2.39 -2.02 -5.31
C HIS A 128 -3.78 -1.47 -4.99
N LEU A 129 -3.91 -0.16 -4.78
CA LEU A 129 -5.17 0.51 -4.52
C LEU A 129 -6.12 0.41 -5.71
N SER A 130 -5.64 0.55 -6.94
CA SER A 130 -6.47 0.38 -8.14
C SER A 130 -7.03 -1.04 -8.25
N VAL A 131 -6.21 -2.06 -7.97
CA VAL A 131 -6.65 -3.46 -8.00
C VAL A 131 -7.65 -3.74 -6.88
N ILE A 132 -7.37 -3.31 -5.65
CA ILE A 132 -8.31 -3.46 -4.52
C ILE A 132 -9.63 -2.75 -4.82
N PHE A 133 -9.58 -1.55 -5.38
CA PHE A 133 -10.79 -0.80 -5.71
C PHE A 133 -11.62 -1.53 -6.78
N LEU A 134 -10.98 -2.14 -7.78
CA LEU A 134 -11.69 -2.97 -8.76
C LEU A 134 -12.35 -4.19 -8.11
N PHE A 135 -11.64 -4.92 -7.24
CA PHE A 135 -12.21 -6.05 -6.50
C PHE A 135 -13.34 -5.61 -5.56
N PHE A 136 -13.23 -4.43 -4.95
CA PHE A 136 -14.28 -3.84 -4.15
C PHE A 136 -15.54 -3.57 -4.98
N LEU A 137 -15.42 -3.00 -6.18
CA LEU A 137 -16.56 -2.78 -7.09
C LEU A 137 -17.20 -4.10 -7.52
N ILE A 138 -16.41 -5.12 -7.85
CA ILE A 138 -16.90 -6.46 -8.18
C ILE A 138 -17.66 -7.04 -6.97
N GLY A 139 -17.08 -6.97 -5.78
CA GLY A 139 -17.72 -7.41 -4.54
C GLY A 139 -19.03 -6.68 -4.25
N LEU A 140 -19.12 -5.40 -4.60
CA LEU A 140 -20.35 -4.61 -4.48
C LEU A 140 -21.44 -5.08 -5.44
N LEU A 141 -21.09 -5.43 -6.69
CA LEU A 141 -22.04 -6.01 -7.65
C LEU A 141 -22.57 -7.36 -7.16
N PHE A 142 -21.68 -8.22 -6.63
CA PHE A 142 -22.10 -9.47 -6.01
C PHE A 142 -23.01 -9.23 -4.81
N LEU A 143 -22.66 -8.30 -3.92
CA LEU A 143 -23.47 -7.96 -2.75
C LEU A 143 -24.89 -7.56 -3.16
N PHE A 144 -25.03 -6.67 -4.14
CA PHE A 144 -26.33 -6.21 -4.64
C PHE A 144 -27.14 -7.29 -5.37
N SER A 145 -26.50 -8.36 -5.84
CA SER A 145 -27.21 -9.51 -6.41
C SER A 145 -27.93 -10.37 -5.36
N TYR A 146 -27.52 -10.32 -4.10
CA TYR A 146 -28.09 -11.12 -3.01
C TYR A 146 -28.80 -10.29 -1.95
N PHE A 147 -28.43 -9.02 -1.80
CA PHE A 147 -28.88 -8.16 -0.72
C PHE A 147 -28.93 -6.69 -1.15
N ILE A 148 -30.08 -6.05 -0.94
CA ILE A 148 -30.23 -4.61 -1.14
C ILE A 148 -30.07 -3.93 0.23
N PRO A 149 -28.98 -3.17 0.46
CA PRO A 149 -28.79 -2.50 1.73
C PRO A 149 -29.81 -1.39 1.98
N PRO A 150 -30.01 -0.99 3.24
CA PRO A 150 -30.83 0.17 3.58
C PRO A 150 -30.37 1.45 2.86
N ILE A 151 -31.31 2.35 2.57
CA ILE A 151 -31.05 3.57 1.78
C ILE A 151 -29.88 4.42 2.30
N GLY A 152 -29.73 4.54 3.63
CA GLY A 152 -28.62 5.28 4.24
C GLY A 152 -27.25 4.66 3.92
N PHE A 153 -27.17 3.32 3.87
CA PHE A 153 -25.93 2.62 3.53
C PHE A 153 -25.62 2.73 2.04
N LEU A 154 -26.65 2.79 1.18
CA LEU A 154 -26.47 3.05 -0.25
C LEU A 154 -25.85 4.44 -0.50
N PHE A 155 -26.28 5.48 0.20
CA PHE A 155 -25.66 6.81 0.09
C PHE A 155 -24.20 6.82 0.56
N LEU A 156 -23.88 6.10 1.64
CA LEU A 156 -22.50 5.97 2.12
C LEU A 156 -21.61 5.26 1.09
N ILE A 157 -22.09 4.15 0.53
CA ILE A 157 -21.38 3.42 -0.55
C ILE A 157 -21.20 4.33 -1.76
N ALA A 158 -22.26 4.97 -2.23
CA ALA A 158 -22.21 5.85 -3.41
C ALA A 158 -21.24 7.00 -3.19
N GLY A 159 -21.31 7.66 -2.02
CA GLY A 159 -20.37 8.71 -1.63
C GLY A 159 -18.92 8.23 -1.63
N PHE A 160 -18.64 7.06 -1.05
CA PHE A 160 -17.30 6.47 -1.04
C PHE A 160 -16.80 6.14 -2.45
N VAL A 161 -17.65 5.57 -3.31
CA VAL A 161 -17.31 5.24 -4.69
C VAL A 161 -17.02 6.50 -5.49
N ILE A 162 -17.91 7.50 -5.44
CA ILE A 162 -17.73 8.79 -6.14
C ILE A 162 -16.46 9.49 -5.66
N PHE A 163 -16.24 9.55 -4.34
CA PHE A 163 -15.06 10.16 -3.77
C PHE A 163 -13.77 9.43 -4.19
N SER A 164 -13.79 8.10 -4.22
CA SER A 164 -12.65 7.29 -4.68
C SER A 164 -12.36 7.54 -6.17
N PHE A 165 -13.37 7.59 -7.03
CA PHE A 165 -13.22 7.95 -8.44
C PHE A 165 -12.66 9.36 -8.61
N PHE A 166 -13.13 10.32 -7.82
CA PHE A 166 -12.60 11.68 -7.82
C PHE A 166 -11.11 11.71 -7.43
N LEU A 167 -10.70 11.00 -6.37
CA LEU A 167 -9.29 10.90 -5.98
C LEU A 167 -8.42 10.27 -7.06
N PHE A 168 -8.86 9.17 -7.68
CA PHE A 168 -8.16 8.56 -8.80
C PHE A 168 -8.07 9.52 -9.99
N TYR A 169 -9.15 10.21 -10.32
CA TYR A 169 -9.15 11.21 -11.39
C TYR A 169 -8.14 12.34 -11.14
N VAL A 170 -8.10 12.91 -9.92
CA VAL A 170 -7.14 13.94 -9.53
C VAL A 170 -5.70 13.39 -9.60
N PHE A 171 -5.46 12.18 -9.09
CA PHE A 171 -4.15 11.55 -9.14
C PHE A 171 -3.65 11.34 -10.57
N TYR A 172 -4.46 10.72 -11.43
CA TYR A 172 -4.06 10.41 -12.80
C TYR A 172 -3.97 11.67 -13.66
N SER A 173 -4.90 12.62 -13.56
CA SER A 173 -4.83 13.87 -14.32
C SER A 173 -3.56 14.65 -14.01
N LYS A 174 -3.21 14.82 -12.72
CA LYS A 174 -1.98 15.52 -12.32
C LYS A 174 -0.71 14.75 -12.68
N THR A 175 -0.73 13.42 -12.56
CA THR A 175 0.42 12.59 -12.95
C THR A 175 0.65 12.57 -14.46
N PHE A 176 -0.41 12.54 -15.28
CA PHE A 176 -0.31 12.53 -16.74
C PHE A 176 -0.08 13.91 -17.34
N ASN A 177 -0.57 15.00 -16.74
CA ASN A 177 -0.39 16.34 -17.29
C ASN A 177 0.90 17.04 -16.79
N GLY A 178 1.45 16.62 -15.65
CA GLY A 178 2.57 17.29 -14.96
C GLY A 178 3.98 17.17 -15.60
N SER A 179 4.14 17.12 -16.93
CA SER A 179 5.47 16.91 -17.55
C SER A 179 6.34 18.14 -17.77
N SER A 180 5.90 19.38 -17.53
CA SER A 180 6.84 20.52 -17.71
C SER A 180 6.41 21.87 -17.12
N LYS A 181 5.11 22.11 -16.88
CA LYS A 181 4.64 23.42 -16.35
C LYS A 181 3.61 23.33 -15.21
N GLU A 182 2.93 22.20 -15.05
CA GLU A 182 1.93 22.02 -13.98
C GLU A 182 2.52 21.33 -12.76
N LYS A 183 2.09 21.75 -11.56
CA LYS A 183 2.43 21.14 -10.29
C LYS A 183 1.94 19.68 -10.27
N GLY A 184 2.81 18.75 -9.87
CA GLY A 184 2.44 17.35 -9.70
C GLY A 184 1.49 17.13 -8.52
N PHE A 185 1.07 15.87 -8.33
CA PHE A 185 0.05 15.48 -7.37
C PHE A 185 0.39 15.86 -5.92
N PHE A 186 1.59 15.56 -5.43
CA PHE A 186 2.02 15.89 -4.07
C PHE A 186 2.15 17.40 -3.88
N ASN A 187 2.71 18.11 -4.85
CA ASN A 187 2.81 19.58 -4.80
C ASN A 187 1.42 20.25 -4.74
N PHE A 188 0.46 19.73 -5.50
CA PHE A 188 -0.94 20.18 -5.43
C PHE A 188 -1.53 20.02 -4.02
N PHE A 189 -1.31 18.88 -3.37
CA PHE A 189 -1.77 18.67 -1.99
C PHE A 189 -1.03 19.53 -0.96
N ILE A 190 0.27 19.73 -1.12
CA ILE A 190 1.08 20.58 -0.23
C ILE A 190 0.57 22.02 -0.27
N ASP A 191 0.22 22.53 -1.44
CA ASP A 191 -0.32 23.88 -1.59
C ASP A 191 -1.75 24.01 -1.07
N ILE A 192 -2.64 23.05 -1.38
CA ILE A 192 -4.01 23.04 -0.87
C ILE A 192 -4.05 23.03 0.65
N LEU A 193 -3.16 22.26 1.28
CA LEU A 193 -3.08 22.17 2.74
C LEU A 193 -2.26 23.31 3.37
N GLY A 194 -1.72 24.24 2.57
CA GLY A 194 -0.89 25.35 3.06
C GLY A 194 0.41 24.91 3.73
N LEU A 195 0.85 23.68 3.44
CA LEU A 195 2.01 23.05 4.05
C LEU A 195 3.34 23.57 3.48
N ASN A 196 3.29 24.27 2.34
CA ASN A 196 4.42 24.99 1.74
C ASN A 196 5.06 26.04 2.68
N LYS A 197 4.35 26.48 3.73
CA LYS A 197 4.86 27.40 4.76
C LYS A 197 5.81 26.71 5.75
N ILE A 198 5.83 25.37 5.80
CA ILE A 198 6.64 24.61 6.75
C ILE A 198 8.06 24.44 6.21
N LYS A 199 9.07 24.92 6.96
CA LYS A 199 10.50 24.83 6.57
C LYS A 199 10.95 23.41 6.23
N ALA A 200 10.46 22.41 6.96
CA ALA A 200 10.78 21.00 6.72
C ALA A 200 10.33 20.52 5.33
N ILE A 201 9.17 20.99 4.85
CA ILE A 201 8.60 20.60 3.56
C ILE A 201 9.35 21.28 2.42
N ARG A 202 9.68 22.57 2.56
CA ARG A 202 10.57 23.28 1.63
C ARG A 202 11.93 22.59 1.46
N LYS A 203 12.50 22.05 2.54
CA LYS A 203 13.79 21.34 2.48
C LYS A 203 13.74 20.05 1.64
N ILE A 204 12.56 19.43 1.52
CA ILE A 204 12.38 18.17 0.77
C ILE A 204 11.64 18.37 -0.57
N GLU A 205 11.31 19.61 -0.94
CA GLU A 205 10.56 19.96 -2.16
C GLU A 205 11.23 19.44 -3.42
N GLU A 206 12.55 19.59 -3.54
CA GLU A 206 13.32 19.04 -4.66
C GLU A 206 13.24 17.49 -4.71
N GLY A 207 13.27 16.84 -3.55
CA GLY A 207 13.08 15.40 -3.44
C GLY A 207 11.69 14.95 -3.90
N ILE A 208 10.65 15.71 -3.54
CA ILE A 208 9.27 15.47 -3.97
C ILE A 208 9.15 15.64 -5.48
N ASN A 209 9.73 16.70 -6.04
CA ASN A 209 9.74 16.94 -7.49
C ASN A 209 10.39 15.79 -8.26
N ASN A 210 11.53 15.29 -7.77
CA ASN A 210 12.20 14.14 -8.36
C ASN A 210 11.33 12.87 -8.32
N VAL A 211 10.64 12.63 -7.20
CA VAL A 211 9.70 11.51 -7.05
C VAL A 211 8.50 11.66 -7.99
N GLU A 212 7.93 12.85 -8.13
CA GLU A 212 6.80 13.12 -9.03
C GLU A 212 7.16 12.93 -10.50
N GLN A 213 8.30 13.48 -10.93
CA GLN A 213 8.82 13.27 -12.27
C GLN A 213 9.02 11.78 -12.54
N ASP A 214 9.55 11.07 -11.54
CA ASP A 214 9.72 9.64 -11.63
C ASP A 214 8.34 8.97 -11.82
N ILE A 215 7.34 9.25 -10.99
CA ILE A 215 6.00 8.66 -11.10
C ILE A 215 5.35 8.97 -12.46
N SER A 216 5.41 10.22 -12.92
CA SER A 216 4.86 10.64 -14.22
C SER A 216 5.48 9.86 -15.38
N TYR A 217 6.81 9.72 -15.37
CA TYR A 217 7.52 8.95 -16.38
C TYR A 217 7.03 7.49 -16.48
N PHE A 218 6.82 6.84 -15.33
CA PHE A 218 6.34 5.46 -15.28
C PHE A 218 4.94 5.32 -15.90
N PHE A 219 3.99 6.16 -15.46
CA PHE A 219 2.61 6.08 -15.97
C PHE A 219 2.49 6.45 -17.46
N LYS A 220 3.35 7.33 -17.98
CA LYS A 220 3.37 7.71 -19.40
C LYS A 220 3.98 6.65 -20.31
N LYS A 221 5.18 6.17 -19.95
CA LYS A 221 6.04 5.43 -20.88
C LYS A 221 6.06 3.91 -20.65
N GLN A 222 5.54 3.42 -19.52
CA GLN A 222 5.66 2.02 -19.10
C GLN A 222 4.31 1.28 -18.97
N ARG A 223 3.37 1.55 -19.89
CA ARG A 223 2.01 0.97 -19.88
C ARG A 223 1.99 -0.57 -19.82
N LYS A 224 2.95 -1.24 -20.48
CA LYS A 224 3.06 -2.70 -20.46
C LYS A 224 3.47 -3.22 -19.07
N GLN A 225 4.41 -2.55 -18.40
CA GLN A 225 4.83 -2.92 -17.06
C GLN A 225 3.74 -2.65 -16.01
N ILE A 226 2.87 -1.65 -16.22
CA ILE A 226 1.67 -1.43 -15.40
C ILE A 226 0.79 -2.69 -15.47
N LEU A 227 0.47 -3.19 -16.66
CA LEU A 227 -0.34 -4.41 -16.79
C LEU A 227 0.33 -5.64 -16.14
N GLU A 228 1.64 -5.82 -16.35
CA GLU A 228 2.40 -6.95 -15.78
C GLU A 228 2.50 -6.90 -14.24
N SER A 229 2.45 -5.71 -13.66
CA SER A 229 2.46 -5.51 -12.21
C SER A 229 1.05 -5.51 -11.60
N SER A 230 0.05 -4.97 -12.27
CA SER A 230 -1.35 -4.98 -11.82
C SER A 230 -1.94 -6.39 -11.71
N PHE A 231 -1.65 -7.27 -12.67
CA PHE A 231 -2.25 -8.61 -12.67
C PHE A 231 -1.41 -9.68 -11.98
N SER A 232 -0.19 -9.37 -11.51
CA SER A 232 0.79 -10.39 -11.10
C SER A 232 1.05 -11.51 -12.14
N LEU A 233 0.52 -11.38 -13.36
CA LEU A 233 0.56 -12.37 -14.45
C LEU A 233 1.99 -12.68 -14.91
N SER A 234 2.94 -11.80 -14.59
CA SER A 234 4.37 -12.05 -14.74
C SER A 234 4.88 -13.23 -13.90
N SER A 235 4.26 -13.52 -12.75
CA SER A 235 4.52 -14.69 -11.92
C SER A 235 4.07 -15.96 -12.64
N VAL A 236 2.85 -15.98 -13.20
CA VAL A 236 2.33 -17.11 -13.98
C VAL A 236 3.17 -17.32 -15.25
N ARG A 237 3.54 -16.23 -15.94
CA ARG A 237 4.36 -16.29 -17.16
C ARG A 237 5.80 -16.77 -16.87
N LYS A 238 6.42 -16.35 -15.77
CA LYS A 238 7.76 -16.84 -15.38
C LYS A 238 7.73 -18.25 -14.83
N ILE A 239 6.71 -18.64 -14.05
CA ILE A 239 6.52 -20.03 -13.61
C ILE A 239 6.31 -20.92 -14.83
N ARG A 240 5.48 -20.50 -15.81
CA ARG A 240 5.31 -21.18 -17.09
C ARG A 240 6.64 -21.28 -17.87
N LEU A 241 7.41 -20.20 -17.97
CA LEU A 241 8.72 -20.23 -18.66
C LEU A 241 9.77 -21.09 -17.94
N LEU A 242 9.72 -21.18 -16.60
CA LEU A 242 10.57 -22.08 -15.81
C LEU A 242 10.14 -23.53 -15.99
N PHE A 243 8.84 -23.81 -16.06
CA PHE A 243 8.28 -25.12 -16.41
C PHE A 243 8.64 -25.53 -17.84
N GLU A 244 8.49 -24.63 -18.82
CA GLU A 244 8.84 -24.87 -20.23
C GLU A 244 10.36 -25.12 -20.39
N ARG A 245 11.22 -24.39 -19.66
CA ARG A 245 12.67 -24.66 -19.66
C ARG A 245 13.03 -25.97 -18.96
N ALA A 246 12.31 -26.34 -17.90
CA ALA A 246 12.50 -27.61 -17.22
C ALA A 246 12.06 -28.79 -18.08
N GLN A 247 11.06 -28.63 -18.95
CA GLN A 247 10.64 -29.65 -19.92
C GLN A 247 11.57 -29.79 -21.12
N LEU A 248 12.28 -28.73 -21.51
CA LEU A 248 13.25 -28.73 -22.61
C LEU A 248 14.67 -29.20 -22.20
N SER A 249 14.87 -29.57 -20.94
CA SER A 249 16.16 -30.04 -20.38
C SER A 249 16.17 -31.53 -20.03
N TRP A 250 15.16 -32.27 -20.49
CA TRP A 250 15.10 -33.73 -20.58
C TRP A 250 14.90 -34.14 -22.03
#